data_AF-A0A6J8C578-F1
#
_entry.id   AF-A0A6J8C578-F1
#
_cell.length_a   1.000
_cell.length_b   1.000
_cell.length_c   1.000
_cell.angle_alpha   90.00
_cell.angle_beta   90.00
_cell.angle_gamma   90.00
#
_symmetry.space_group_name_H-M   'P 1'
#
loop_
_entity.id
_entity.type
_entity.pdbx_description
1 polymer ?
#
loop_
_entity_poly.entity_id
_entity_poly.type
_entity_poly.pdbx_seq_one_letter_code
_entity_poly.pdbx_strand_id
1 'polypeptide(L)'
;MIIEKSTLNLDTSSNIELEDTDRKLENEEKNLITEVGTSGTEDGYRVYDKKMYCPYCSKLQSKLPIHLISRHSKETEVIKYEIEKDKGKNEKVICKLRNLGNYLHNNEVMKEGKGILVVKYRPSEESSLEDYVPCNLCLGYYVHWYIWKHRNRCVMKPENKATKGIVVNKCRLLIQNNKLTKTTSELDQILASLTNDDIGKVVKRDTMILQWEEKLSKKVGHDEDQFSCVRNTLKELGRLLIRLREIVEKEDAELTDFLHPSYFKTVVQATKDVAGYDEITHLL
;
A
#
# COMPACT_ATOMS: atom_id res chain seq x y z
N MET A 1 -19.25 -48.61 9.75
CA MET A 1 -19.26 -47.97 8.41
C MET A 1 -18.12 -46.97 8.39
N ILE A 2 -17.00 -47.38 7.82
CA ILE A 2 -15.79 -46.58 7.66
C ILE A 2 -16.01 -45.74 6.40
N ILE A 3 -16.06 -44.42 6.53
CA ILE A 3 -16.14 -43.53 5.38
C ILE A 3 -14.72 -43.34 4.87
N GLU A 4 -14.46 -43.91 3.69
CA GLU A 4 -13.22 -43.78 2.94
C GLU A 4 -12.90 -42.30 2.69
N LYS A 5 -11.68 -41.89 3.05
CA LYS A 5 -11.09 -40.64 2.60
C LYS A 5 -10.76 -40.81 1.11
N SER A 6 -11.55 -40.19 0.25
CA SER A 6 -11.19 -40.00 -1.16
C SER A 6 -9.95 -39.11 -1.23
N THR A 7 -8.83 -39.72 -1.61
CA THR A 7 -7.63 -39.01 -2.06
C THR A 7 -7.97 -38.28 -3.35
N LEU A 8 -7.98 -36.94 -3.29
CA LEU A 8 -7.93 -36.08 -4.48
C LEU A 8 -6.58 -36.31 -5.16
N ASN A 9 -6.51 -37.25 -6.10
CA ASN A 9 -5.45 -37.31 -7.09
C ASN A 9 -5.60 -36.06 -7.98
N LEU A 10 -4.75 -35.07 -7.75
CA LEU A 10 -4.61 -33.90 -8.62
C LEU A 10 -3.71 -34.30 -9.79
N ASP A 11 -4.27 -34.30 -11.00
CA ASP A 11 -3.55 -34.51 -12.26
C ASP A 11 -2.38 -33.53 -12.38
N THR A 12 -1.18 -34.05 -12.15
CA THR A 12 0.10 -33.32 -12.20
C THR A 12 0.39 -32.71 -13.57
N SER A 13 -0.07 -33.33 -14.65
CA SER A 13 0.12 -32.82 -16.02
C SER A 13 -0.64 -31.51 -16.27
N SER A 14 -1.88 -31.40 -15.76
CA SER A 14 -2.69 -30.18 -15.91
C SER A 14 -2.14 -28.98 -15.14
N ASN A 15 -1.47 -29.23 -14.00
CA ASN A 15 -0.83 -28.18 -13.21
C ASN A 15 0.45 -27.64 -13.87
N ILE A 16 1.19 -28.47 -14.61
CA ILE A 16 2.41 -28.05 -15.31
C ILE A 16 2.06 -27.11 -16.46
N GLU A 17 1.05 -27.44 -17.26
CA GLU A 17 0.57 -26.58 -18.36
C GLU A 17 0.03 -25.22 -17.87
N LEU A 18 -0.68 -25.21 -16.73
CA LEU A 18 -1.13 -23.98 -16.09
C LEU A 18 0.04 -23.13 -15.54
N GLU A 19 1.06 -23.76 -14.94
CA GLU A 19 2.26 -23.05 -14.45
C GLU A 19 3.05 -22.40 -15.61
N ASP A 20 3.13 -23.03 -16.78
CA ASP A 20 3.84 -22.48 -17.95
C ASP A 20 3.09 -21.34 -18.62
N THR A 21 1.76 -21.42 -18.69
CA THR A 21 0.91 -20.33 -19.21
C THR A 21 0.90 -19.12 -18.27
N ASP A 22 0.81 -19.34 -16.96
CA ASP A 22 0.90 -18.28 -15.94
C ASP A 22 2.26 -17.55 -16.03
N ARG A 23 3.35 -18.28 -16.25
CA ARG A 23 4.70 -17.70 -16.36
C ARG A 23 4.89 -16.81 -17.60
N LYS A 24 4.30 -17.19 -18.74
CA LYS A 24 4.36 -16.37 -19.96
C LYS A 24 3.63 -15.04 -19.77
N LEU A 25 2.41 -15.10 -19.21
CA LEU A 25 1.60 -13.91 -18.91
C LEU A 25 2.29 -12.99 -17.90
N GLU A 26 2.88 -13.54 -16.84
CA GLU A 26 3.64 -12.74 -15.87
C GLU A 26 4.78 -11.94 -16.54
N ASN A 27 5.48 -12.54 -17.51
CA ASN A 27 6.53 -11.85 -18.26
C ASN A 27 5.97 -10.79 -19.21
N GLU A 28 4.82 -11.03 -19.82
CA GLU A 28 4.13 -10.02 -20.65
C GLU A 28 3.67 -8.84 -19.79
N GLU A 29 3.03 -9.11 -18.65
CA GLU A 29 2.57 -8.08 -17.71
C GLU A 29 3.72 -7.19 -17.23
N LYS A 30 4.88 -7.75 -16.89
CA LYS A 30 6.05 -6.98 -16.42
C LYS A 30 6.61 -5.98 -17.44
N ASN A 31 6.33 -6.17 -18.73
CA ASN A 31 6.83 -5.30 -19.80
C ASN A 31 5.84 -4.18 -20.19
N LEU A 32 4.62 -4.19 -19.65
CA LEU A 32 3.61 -3.18 -19.93
C LEU A 32 3.87 -1.88 -19.17
N ILE A 33 3.39 -0.78 -19.76
CA ILE A 33 3.21 0.49 -19.06
C ILE A 33 2.25 0.25 -17.89
N THR A 34 2.41 0.97 -16.77
CA THR A 34 1.55 0.76 -15.62
C THR A 34 0.08 1.03 -15.94
N GLU A 35 -0.76 0.02 -15.75
CA GLU A 35 -2.20 0.11 -15.98
C GLU A 35 -3.00 -0.68 -14.94
N VAL A 36 -4.29 -0.37 -14.82
CA VAL A 36 -5.22 -1.14 -13.99
C VAL A 36 -5.84 -2.24 -14.85
N GLY A 37 -5.70 -3.50 -14.44
CA GLY A 37 -6.26 -4.61 -15.22
C GLY A 37 -7.77 -4.49 -15.39
N THR A 38 -8.25 -4.53 -16.63
CA THR A 38 -9.66 -4.38 -17.01
C THR A 38 -10.38 -5.73 -17.09
N SER A 39 -11.72 -5.71 -17.03
CA SER A 39 -12.52 -6.91 -17.29
C SER A 39 -12.82 -7.07 -18.77
N GLY A 40 -12.50 -8.24 -19.33
CA GLY A 40 -12.84 -8.58 -20.72
C GLY A 40 -14.25 -9.17 -20.88
N THR A 41 -14.75 -9.10 -22.11
CA THR A 41 -15.97 -9.79 -22.57
C THR A 41 -15.69 -10.54 -23.87
N GLU A 42 -16.08 -11.81 -23.92
CA GLU A 42 -16.03 -12.66 -25.12
C GLU A 42 -17.45 -13.17 -25.40
N ASP A 43 -17.90 -13.07 -26.65
CA ASP A 43 -19.25 -13.47 -27.09
C ASP A 43 -20.40 -12.89 -26.23
N GLY A 44 -20.21 -11.69 -25.69
CA GLY A 44 -21.20 -11.02 -24.82
C GLY A 44 -21.21 -11.50 -23.36
N TYR A 45 -20.32 -12.42 -22.98
CA TYR A 45 -20.18 -12.93 -21.61
C TYR A 45 -18.91 -12.42 -20.93
N ARG A 46 -18.98 -12.22 -19.61
CA ARG A 46 -17.82 -11.81 -18.81
C ARG A 46 -16.80 -12.93 -18.74
N VAL A 47 -15.54 -12.61 -19.05
CA VAL A 47 -14.42 -13.53 -18.86
C VAL A 47 -13.97 -13.51 -17.38
N TYR A 48 -13.78 -14.69 -16.79
CA TYR A 48 -13.33 -14.88 -15.41
C TYR A 48 -11.88 -15.40 -15.38
N ASP A 49 -10.96 -14.58 -15.87
CA ASP A 49 -9.52 -14.86 -16.05
C ASP A 49 -8.65 -14.31 -14.90
N LYS A 50 -9.25 -13.89 -13.79
CA LYS A 50 -8.50 -13.20 -12.73
C LYS A 50 -7.55 -14.13 -11.99
N LYS A 51 -6.26 -13.89 -12.19
CA LYS A 51 -5.15 -14.56 -11.50
C LYS A 51 -4.68 -13.76 -10.28
N MET A 52 -3.89 -14.41 -9.42
CA MET A 52 -3.40 -13.82 -8.18
C MET A 52 -1.92 -14.14 -7.97
N TYR A 53 -1.18 -13.19 -7.43
CA TYR A 53 0.22 -13.38 -7.09
C TYR A 53 0.35 -14.16 -5.78
N CYS A 54 1.29 -15.10 -5.73
CA CYS A 54 1.61 -15.85 -4.52
C CYS A 54 2.44 -14.98 -3.56
N PRO A 55 2.07 -14.85 -2.27
CA PRO A 55 2.81 -14.04 -1.31
C PRO A 55 4.20 -14.58 -0.95
N TYR A 56 4.52 -15.83 -1.30
CA TYR A 56 5.77 -16.48 -0.89
C TYR A 56 6.80 -16.61 -2.01
N CYS A 57 6.35 -16.87 -3.24
CA CYS A 57 7.23 -17.02 -4.40
C CYS A 57 7.00 -15.96 -5.48
N SER A 58 6.07 -15.03 -5.26
CA SER A 58 5.71 -13.94 -6.18
C SER A 58 5.28 -14.39 -7.58
N LYS A 59 4.95 -15.67 -7.77
CA LYS A 59 4.45 -16.19 -9.05
C LYS A 59 2.97 -15.89 -9.23
N LEU A 60 2.58 -15.57 -10.46
CA LEU A 60 1.17 -15.46 -10.84
C LEU A 60 0.52 -16.85 -10.84
N GLN A 61 -0.68 -16.98 -10.25
CA GLN A 61 -1.37 -18.25 -10.08
C GLN A 61 -2.88 -18.12 -10.34
N SER A 62 -3.39 -18.97 -11.22
CA SER A 62 -4.83 -19.11 -11.48
C SER A 62 -5.58 -19.75 -10.30
N LYS A 63 -4.96 -20.73 -9.61
CA LYS A 63 -5.54 -21.47 -8.48
C LYS A 63 -4.67 -21.38 -7.24
N LEU A 64 -4.55 -20.17 -6.69
CA LEU A 64 -3.65 -19.89 -5.57
C LEU A 64 -3.78 -20.85 -4.36
N PRO A 65 -4.98 -21.24 -3.86
CA PRO A 65 -5.06 -22.15 -2.71
C PRO A 65 -4.38 -23.51 -2.95
N ILE A 66 -4.50 -24.06 -4.15
CA ILE A 66 -3.87 -25.34 -4.52
C ILE A 66 -2.36 -25.18 -4.61
N HIS A 67 -1.90 -24.07 -5.20
CA HIS A 67 -0.48 -23.73 -5.25
C HIS A 67 0.13 -23.60 -3.85
N LEU A 68 -0.57 -22.91 -2.93
CA LEU A 68 -0.11 -22.74 -1.56
C LEU A 68 0.06 -24.09 -0.83
N ILE A 69 -0.93 -24.98 -0.93
CA ILE A 69 -0.84 -26.31 -0.31
C ILE A 69 0.28 -27.14 -0.93
N SER A 70 0.44 -27.10 -2.25
CA SER A 70 1.42 -27.97 -2.94
C SER A 70 2.86 -27.48 -2.82
N ARG A 71 3.11 -26.17 -2.89
CA ARG A 71 4.47 -25.59 -2.93
C ARG A 71 4.90 -24.93 -1.62
N HIS A 72 3.94 -24.53 -0.79
CA HIS A 72 4.15 -23.77 0.45
C HIS A 72 3.49 -24.42 1.67
N SER A 73 3.36 -25.75 1.69
CA SER A 73 2.76 -26.52 2.80
C SER A 73 3.42 -26.32 4.16
N LYS A 74 4.68 -25.87 4.19
CA LYS A 74 5.43 -25.64 5.43
C LYS A 74 5.18 -24.27 6.06
N GLU A 75 4.48 -23.37 5.36
CA GLU A 75 4.21 -22.02 5.85
C GLU A 75 3.11 -22.03 6.90
N THR A 76 3.33 -21.31 8.00
CA THR A 76 2.43 -21.34 9.17
C THR A 76 0.98 -20.96 8.84
N GLU A 77 0.77 -19.94 8.01
CA GLU A 77 -0.58 -19.51 7.60
C GLU A 77 -1.23 -20.49 6.63
N VAL A 78 -0.45 -21.23 5.82
CA VAL A 78 -0.95 -22.27 4.91
C VAL A 78 -1.37 -23.51 5.71
N ILE A 79 -0.58 -23.92 6.69
CA ILE A 79 -0.93 -25.00 7.63
C ILE A 79 -2.23 -24.66 8.37
N LYS A 80 -2.37 -23.41 8.85
CA LYS A 80 -3.61 -22.94 9.49
C LYS A 80 -4.81 -23.03 8.53
N TYR A 81 -4.63 -22.62 7.28
CA TYR A 81 -5.67 -22.73 6.25
C TYR A 81 -6.08 -24.18 6.00
N GLU A 82 -5.14 -25.12 5.97
CA GLU A 82 -5.42 -26.54 5.71
C GLU A 82 -6.14 -27.23 6.89
N ILE A 83 -5.81 -26.85 8.13
CA ILE A 83 -6.37 -27.47 9.34
C ILE A 83 -7.72 -26.84 9.74
N GLU A 84 -7.94 -25.56 9.44
CA GLU A 84 -9.15 -24.82 9.85
C GLU A 84 -10.40 -25.36 9.13
N LYS A 85 -11.31 -25.94 9.92
CA LYS A 85 -12.57 -26.53 9.44
C LYS A 85 -13.70 -25.51 9.35
N ASP A 86 -13.61 -24.42 10.10
CA ASP A 86 -14.61 -23.36 10.05
C ASP A 86 -14.46 -22.55 8.75
N LYS A 87 -15.49 -22.61 7.88
CA LYS A 87 -15.46 -21.92 6.58
C LYS A 87 -15.22 -20.41 6.70
N GLY A 88 -15.74 -19.76 7.74
CA GLY A 88 -15.60 -18.32 7.94
C GLY A 88 -14.18 -17.92 8.34
N LYS A 89 -13.56 -18.65 9.27
CA LYS A 89 -12.15 -18.45 9.65
C LYS A 89 -11.21 -18.81 8.51
N ASN A 90 -11.49 -19.90 7.80
CA ASN A 90 -10.74 -20.33 6.66
C ASN A 90 -10.75 -19.27 5.53
N GLU A 91 -11.92 -18.65 5.25
CA GLU A 91 -12.03 -17.54 4.29
C GLU A 91 -11.20 -16.31 4.70
N LYS A 92 -11.10 -16.00 6.01
CA LYS A 92 -10.23 -14.92 6.50
C LYS A 92 -8.76 -15.19 6.17
N VAL A 93 -8.29 -16.42 6.41
CA VAL A 93 -6.89 -16.82 6.15
C VAL A 93 -6.57 -16.73 4.66
N ILE A 94 -7.41 -17.32 3.80
CA ILE A 94 -7.15 -17.30 2.35
C ILE A 94 -7.32 -15.90 1.75
N CYS A 95 -8.28 -15.09 2.22
CA CYS A 95 -8.43 -13.71 1.80
C CYS A 95 -7.18 -12.88 2.12
N LYS A 96 -6.61 -13.07 3.32
CA LYS A 96 -5.35 -12.44 3.73
C LYS A 96 -4.19 -12.85 2.80
N LEU A 97 -4.02 -14.14 2.53
CA LEU A 97 -2.94 -14.64 1.66
C LEU A 97 -3.07 -14.14 0.22
N ARG A 98 -4.29 -14.19 -0.36
CA ARG A 98 -4.59 -13.68 -1.70
C ARG A 98 -4.26 -12.20 -1.84
N ASN A 99 -4.74 -11.40 -0.89
CA ASN A 99 -4.55 -9.97 -0.96
C ASN A 99 -3.12 -9.55 -0.62
N LEU A 100 -2.41 -10.30 0.25
CA LEU A 100 -1.01 -10.05 0.55
C LEU A 100 -0.12 -10.20 -0.69
N GLY A 101 -0.27 -11.30 -1.43
CA GLY A 101 0.54 -11.50 -2.64
C GLY A 101 0.27 -10.43 -3.70
N ASN A 102 -0.99 -10.09 -3.95
CA ASN A 102 -1.34 -9.00 -4.85
C ASN A 102 -0.86 -7.62 -4.33
N TYR A 103 -0.86 -7.40 -3.02
CA TYR A 103 -0.38 -6.16 -2.41
C TYR A 103 1.13 -5.98 -2.62
N LEU A 104 1.91 -7.04 -2.43
CA LEU A 104 3.36 -7.02 -2.66
C LEU A 104 3.66 -6.70 -4.13
N HIS A 105 3.01 -7.41 -5.06
CA HIS A 105 3.11 -7.13 -6.51
C HIS A 105 2.71 -5.70 -6.86
N ASN A 106 1.54 -5.24 -6.39
CA ASN A 106 1.07 -3.89 -6.67
C ASN A 106 2.02 -2.82 -6.14
N ASN A 107 2.64 -3.04 -4.97
CA ASN A 107 3.63 -2.11 -4.44
C ASN A 107 4.90 -2.06 -5.30
N GLU A 108 5.32 -3.18 -5.89
CA GLU A 108 6.42 -3.22 -6.86
C GLU A 108 6.03 -2.47 -8.15
N VAL A 109 4.84 -2.74 -8.71
CA VAL A 109 4.30 -2.05 -9.89
C VAL A 109 4.24 -0.54 -9.68
N MET A 110 3.72 -0.08 -8.55
CA MET A 110 3.62 1.36 -8.22
C MET A 110 4.99 2.01 -8.02
N LYS A 111 6.01 1.24 -7.62
CA LYS A 111 7.37 1.72 -7.42
C LYS A 111 8.17 1.77 -8.73
N GLU A 112 8.06 0.74 -9.55
CA GLU A 112 8.82 0.59 -10.79
C GLU A 112 8.18 1.33 -11.97
N GLY A 113 6.90 1.68 -11.86
CA GLY A 113 6.16 2.31 -12.96
C GLY A 113 6.00 1.37 -14.14
N LYS A 114 5.95 0.06 -13.89
CA LYS A 114 5.74 -0.99 -14.90
C LYS A 114 4.84 -2.09 -14.38
N GLY A 115 3.97 -2.60 -15.26
CA GLY A 115 3.11 -3.74 -15.00
C GLY A 115 1.68 -3.43 -14.57
N ILE A 116 0.89 -4.50 -14.41
CA ILE A 116 -0.55 -4.40 -14.20
C ILE A 116 -0.90 -4.40 -12.71
N LEU A 117 -1.68 -3.42 -12.28
CA LEU A 117 -2.23 -3.34 -10.93
C LEU A 117 -3.37 -4.35 -10.75
N VAL A 118 -3.22 -5.28 -9.81
CA VAL A 118 -4.21 -6.29 -9.47
C VAL A 118 -5.20 -5.75 -8.45
N VAL A 119 -6.36 -5.29 -8.91
CA VAL A 119 -7.43 -4.68 -8.08
C VAL A 119 -8.55 -5.67 -7.79
N LYS A 120 -9.29 -5.52 -6.68
CA LYS A 120 -10.36 -6.46 -6.30
C LYS A 120 -11.46 -6.57 -7.37
N TYR A 121 -11.92 -5.42 -7.85
CA TYR A 121 -12.91 -5.29 -8.91
C TYR A 121 -12.24 -4.59 -10.10
N ARG A 122 -12.07 -5.32 -11.19
CA ARG A 122 -11.52 -4.77 -12.45
C ARG A 122 -12.55 -3.83 -13.07
N PRO A 123 -12.16 -2.60 -13.45
CA PRO A 123 -13.04 -1.69 -14.17
C PRO A 123 -13.34 -2.23 -15.58
N SER A 124 -14.43 -1.77 -16.18
CA SER A 124 -14.78 -2.06 -17.57
C SER A 124 -14.01 -1.19 -18.56
N GLU A 125 -13.59 -0.02 -18.11
CA GLU A 125 -12.85 0.98 -18.89
C GLU A 125 -11.52 1.27 -18.21
N GLU A 126 -10.63 1.98 -18.91
CA GLU A 126 -9.38 2.44 -18.34
C GLU A 126 -9.63 3.30 -17.09
N SER A 127 -8.73 3.20 -16.11
CA SER A 127 -8.87 3.90 -14.83
C SER A 127 -7.52 4.34 -14.31
N SER A 128 -7.49 5.46 -13.60
CA SER A 128 -6.26 5.98 -13.00
C SER A 128 -5.80 5.08 -11.85
N LEU A 129 -4.50 4.85 -11.78
CA LEU A 129 -3.84 4.14 -10.67
C LEU A 129 -4.04 4.87 -9.34
N GLU A 130 -4.08 6.20 -9.37
CA GLU A 130 -4.19 7.08 -8.19
C GLU A 130 -5.53 6.95 -7.46
N ASP A 131 -6.53 6.44 -8.17
CA ASP A 131 -7.86 6.20 -7.65
C ASP A 131 -7.92 4.97 -6.76
N TYR A 132 -6.95 4.06 -6.87
CA TYR A 132 -6.92 2.82 -6.12
C TYR A 132 -6.04 2.89 -4.87
N VAL A 133 -6.55 2.33 -3.78
CA VAL A 133 -5.85 2.24 -2.50
C VAL A 133 -6.03 0.85 -1.87
N PRO A 134 -5.00 0.31 -1.19
CA PRO A 134 -5.11 -0.94 -0.45
C PRO A 134 -5.90 -0.74 0.83
N CYS A 135 -6.86 -1.64 1.11
CA CYS A 135 -7.57 -1.63 2.37
C CYS A 135 -6.60 -1.88 3.54
N ASN A 136 -6.62 -1.00 4.54
CA ASN A 136 -5.76 -1.13 5.72
C ASN A 136 -6.04 -2.34 6.63
N LEU A 137 -7.06 -3.15 6.33
CA LEU A 137 -7.41 -4.37 7.08
C LEU A 137 -7.14 -5.64 6.29
N CYS A 138 -7.54 -5.67 5.02
CA CYS A 138 -7.43 -6.87 4.19
C CYS A 138 -6.37 -6.76 3.08
N LEU A 139 -5.74 -5.61 2.87
CA LEU A 139 -4.75 -5.31 1.82
C LEU A 139 -5.27 -5.40 0.37
N GLY A 140 -6.53 -5.77 0.16
CA GLY A 140 -7.12 -5.74 -1.18
C GLY A 140 -7.19 -4.31 -1.71
N TYR A 141 -6.87 -4.12 -2.99
CA TYR A 141 -6.95 -2.81 -3.66
C TYR A 141 -8.39 -2.51 -4.11
N TYR A 142 -8.88 -1.32 -3.74
CA TYR A 142 -10.19 -0.80 -4.09
C TYR A 142 -10.10 0.65 -4.50
N VAL A 143 -11.08 1.11 -5.26
CA VAL A 143 -11.24 2.52 -5.55
C VAL A 143 -11.53 3.30 -4.26
N HIS A 144 -10.84 4.43 -4.06
CA HIS A 144 -10.79 5.13 -2.79
C HIS A 144 -12.16 5.66 -2.33
N TRP A 145 -13.02 6.13 -3.23
CA TRP A 145 -14.38 6.56 -2.89
C TRP A 145 -15.31 5.40 -2.50
N TYR A 146 -14.95 4.15 -2.79
CA TYR A 146 -15.71 2.96 -2.39
C TYR A 146 -15.18 2.30 -1.11
N ILE A 147 -14.00 2.70 -0.62
CA ILE A 147 -13.33 2.03 0.51
C ILE A 147 -14.17 2.01 1.78
N TRP A 148 -14.95 3.06 2.02
CA TRP A 148 -15.81 3.16 3.20
C TRP A 148 -16.93 2.11 3.18
N LYS A 149 -17.52 1.82 2.00
CA LYS A 149 -18.52 0.75 1.81
C LYS A 149 -17.87 -0.61 2.00
N HIS A 150 -16.70 -0.83 1.41
CA HIS A 150 -15.95 -2.07 1.58
C HIS A 150 -15.66 -2.35 3.07
N ARG A 151 -15.19 -1.35 3.80
CA ARG A 151 -14.80 -1.50 5.21
C ARG A 151 -15.91 -2.02 6.11
N ASN A 152 -17.15 -1.64 5.84
CA ASN A 152 -18.31 -2.11 6.59
C ASN A 152 -18.58 -3.61 6.40
N ARG A 153 -18.14 -4.18 5.27
CA ARG A 153 -18.31 -5.58 4.85
C ARG A 153 -16.98 -6.33 4.75
N CYS A 154 -15.89 -5.73 5.24
CA CYS A 154 -14.56 -6.31 5.10
C CYS A 154 -14.47 -7.62 5.88
N VAL A 155 -13.96 -8.67 5.26
CA VAL A 155 -13.78 -9.99 5.87
C VAL A 155 -12.85 -9.92 7.09
N MET A 156 -11.91 -8.98 7.08
CA MET A 156 -10.95 -8.72 8.16
C MET A 156 -11.44 -7.65 9.16
N LYS A 157 -12.72 -7.25 9.10
CA LYS A 157 -13.29 -6.25 10.02
C LYS A 157 -13.30 -6.81 11.45
N PRO A 158 -12.84 -6.04 12.46
CA PRO A 158 -12.97 -6.43 13.87
C PRO A 158 -14.43 -6.31 14.32
N GLU A 159 -14.88 -7.23 15.18
CA GLU A 159 -16.28 -7.36 15.60
C GLU A 159 -16.83 -6.13 16.35
N ASN A 160 -15.96 -5.38 17.07
CA ASN A 160 -16.39 -4.36 18.03
C ASN A 160 -15.92 -2.92 17.75
N LYS A 161 -15.60 -2.54 16.50
CA LYS A 161 -15.18 -1.16 16.22
C LYS A 161 -15.88 -0.54 15.01
N ALA A 162 -16.94 0.23 15.27
CA ALA A 162 -17.40 1.28 14.36
C ALA A 162 -16.35 2.40 14.34
N THR A 163 -15.41 2.32 13.41
CA THR A 163 -14.36 3.32 13.29
C THR A 163 -14.83 4.39 12.31
N LYS A 164 -15.42 5.46 12.86
CA LYS A 164 -15.52 6.75 12.17
C LYS A 164 -14.10 7.30 12.06
N GLY A 165 -13.65 7.68 10.86
CA GLY A 165 -12.31 8.23 10.68
C GLY A 165 -11.87 8.28 9.21
N ILE A 166 -10.69 8.86 9.00
CA ILE A 166 -10.06 9.12 7.69
C ILE A 166 -9.52 7.80 7.10
N VAL A 167 -10.42 6.93 6.64
CA VAL A 167 -10.11 5.58 6.15
C VAL A 167 -9.16 5.64 4.94
N VAL A 168 -9.41 6.58 4.02
CA VAL A 168 -8.65 6.68 2.77
C VAL A 168 -7.17 7.01 3.04
N ASN A 169 -6.86 7.95 3.94
CA ASN A 169 -5.47 8.29 4.21
C ASN A 169 -4.69 7.13 4.85
N LYS A 170 -5.31 6.39 5.79
CA LYS A 170 -4.72 5.16 6.33
C LYS A 170 -4.42 4.13 5.23
N CYS A 171 -5.29 4.04 4.23
CA CYS A 171 -5.08 3.18 3.07
C CYS A 171 -3.95 3.71 2.16
N ARG A 172 -3.88 5.02 1.92
CA ARG A 172 -2.83 5.66 1.08
C ARG A 172 -1.43 5.54 1.70
N LEU A 173 -1.31 5.55 3.04
CA LEU A 173 -0.03 5.36 3.72
C LEU A 173 0.65 4.03 3.36
N LEU A 174 -0.13 2.98 3.07
CA LEU A 174 0.42 1.68 2.69
C LEU A 174 1.08 1.68 1.30
N ILE A 175 0.74 2.64 0.44
CA ILE A 175 1.39 2.80 -0.87
C ILE A 175 2.73 3.55 -0.69
N GLN A 176 2.74 4.57 0.17
CA GLN A 176 3.88 5.50 0.33
C GLN A 176 4.96 4.93 1.25
N ASN A 177 4.57 4.23 2.31
CA ASN A 177 5.49 3.63 3.28
C ASN A 177 5.79 2.18 2.92
N ASN A 178 6.48 1.98 1.79
CA ASN A 178 6.90 0.65 1.34
C ASN A 178 7.92 -0.02 2.28
N LYS A 179 8.49 0.77 3.22
CA LYS A 179 9.17 0.23 4.38
C LYS A 179 8.10 -0.10 5.42
N LEU A 180 7.88 -1.39 5.67
CA LEU A 180 7.41 -1.87 6.96
C LEU A 180 8.44 -1.53 8.06
N THR A 181 8.83 -0.25 8.18
CA THR A 181 9.35 0.21 9.46
C THR A 181 8.22 -0.03 10.45
N LYS A 182 8.56 -0.53 11.64
CA LYS A 182 7.63 -0.57 12.77
C LYS A 182 7.24 0.89 13.08
N THR A 183 6.34 1.49 12.30
CA THR A 183 5.69 2.72 12.69
C THR A 183 4.89 2.38 13.94
N THR A 184 5.02 3.22 14.95
CA THR A 184 4.19 3.07 16.14
C THR A 184 2.76 3.46 15.76
N SER A 185 1.77 2.94 16.48
CA SER A 185 0.35 3.21 16.21
C SER A 185 0.03 4.71 16.21
N GLU A 186 0.82 5.51 16.92
CA GLU A 186 0.73 6.96 17.02
C GLU A 186 1.16 7.65 15.72
N LEU A 187 2.28 7.24 15.10
CA LEU A 187 2.78 7.84 13.86
C LEU A 187 1.76 7.65 12.73
N ASP A 188 1.23 6.45 12.60
CA ASP A 188 0.21 6.12 11.59
C ASP A 188 -1.07 6.97 11.77
N GLN A 189 -1.41 7.33 13.02
CA GLN A 189 -2.55 8.20 13.30
C GLN A 189 -2.27 9.66 12.91
N ILE A 190 -1.10 10.18 13.27
CA ILE A 190 -0.68 11.54 12.92
C ILE A 190 -0.57 11.68 11.40
N LEU A 191 0.11 10.76 10.73
CA LEU A 191 0.27 10.76 9.28
C LEU A 191 -1.06 10.57 8.55
N ALA A 192 -1.97 9.74 9.06
CA ALA A 192 -3.30 9.58 8.46
C ALA A 192 -4.17 10.83 8.61
N SER A 193 -3.93 11.63 9.66
CA SER A 193 -4.62 12.90 9.89
C SER A 193 -4.12 14.04 8.99
N LEU A 194 -2.93 13.90 8.39
CA LEU A 194 -2.44 14.87 7.41
C LEU A 194 -3.31 14.85 6.15
N THR A 195 -3.65 16.05 5.68
CA THR A 195 -4.24 16.27 4.35
C THR A 195 -3.39 15.61 3.27
N ASN A 196 -4.01 15.21 2.16
CA ASN A 196 -3.31 14.64 1.00
C ASN A 196 -2.93 15.72 -0.03
N ASP A 197 -2.63 16.92 0.46
CA ASP A 197 -2.06 18.03 -0.32
C ASP A 197 -0.57 17.78 -0.61
N ASP A 198 0.06 18.65 -1.40
CA ASP A 198 1.45 18.44 -1.80
C ASP A 198 2.41 18.44 -0.61
N ILE A 199 2.13 19.26 0.41
CA ILE A 199 2.85 19.23 1.69
C ILE A 199 2.72 17.85 2.34
N GLY A 200 1.50 17.34 2.49
CA GLY A 200 1.25 16.02 3.07
C GLY A 200 1.90 14.88 2.29
N LYS A 201 1.94 14.96 0.96
CA LYS A 201 2.66 13.98 0.11
C LYS A 201 4.17 14.02 0.35
N VAL A 202 4.75 15.22 0.40
CA VAL A 202 6.20 15.40 0.66
C VAL A 202 6.56 14.83 2.03
N VAL A 203 5.80 15.19 3.07
CA VAL A 203 6.02 14.69 4.44
C VAL A 203 5.94 13.17 4.53
N LYS A 204 4.97 12.54 3.85
CA LYS A 204 4.79 11.08 3.88
C LYS A 204 5.83 10.33 3.06
N ARG A 205 6.58 11.00 2.16
CA ARG A 205 7.59 10.38 1.30
C ARG A 205 9.02 10.56 1.85
N ASP A 206 9.31 11.71 2.46
CA ASP A 206 10.66 12.04 2.90
C ASP A 206 11.09 11.20 4.13
N THR A 207 12.20 10.47 3.99
CA THR A 207 12.63 9.53 5.01
C THR A 207 13.13 10.20 6.30
N MET A 208 13.75 11.38 6.19
CA MET A 208 14.30 12.12 7.33
C MET A 208 13.20 12.82 8.11
N ILE A 209 12.20 13.39 7.43
CA ILE A 209 11.03 13.98 8.07
C ILE A 209 10.27 12.92 8.88
N LEU A 210 10.09 11.71 8.33
CA LEU A 210 9.47 10.60 9.06
C LEU A 210 10.28 10.15 10.28
N GLN A 211 11.62 10.09 10.17
CA GLN A 211 12.47 9.78 11.34
C GLN A 211 12.43 10.87 12.42
N TRP A 212 12.30 12.12 12.02
CA TRP A 212 12.15 13.24 12.94
C TRP A 212 10.82 13.15 13.70
N GLU A 213 9.74 12.83 13.00
CA GLU A 213 8.42 12.61 13.56
C GLU A 213 8.41 11.49 14.60
N GLU A 214 9.03 10.34 14.31
CA GLU A 214 9.14 9.23 15.26
C GLU A 214 9.79 9.68 16.59
N LYS A 215 10.79 10.57 16.53
CA LYS A 215 11.43 11.12 17.73
C LYS A 215 10.55 12.11 18.47
N LEU A 216 9.78 12.94 17.76
CA LEU A 216 8.84 13.89 18.37
C LEU A 216 7.68 13.16 19.05
N SER A 217 7.07 12.20 18.37
CA SER A 217 5.94 11.43 18.86
C SER A 217 6.29 10.63 20.11
N LYS A 218 7.53 10.13 20.22
CA LYS A 218 8.04 9.50 21.46
C LYS A 218 8.17 10.46 22.64
N LYS A 219 8.45 11.75 22.40
CA LYS A 219 8.56 12.77 23.46
C LYS A 219 7.19 13.25 23.95
N VAL A 220 6.23 13.30 23.03
CA VAL A 220 4.86 13.76 23.27
C VAL A 220 4.02 12.71 24.02
N GLY A 221 4.28 11.42 23.81
CA GLY A 221 3.53 10.34 24.44
C GLY A 221 2.14 10.14 23.82
N HIS A 222 1.15 9.79 24.64
CA HIS A 222 -0.24 9.51 24.20
C HIS A 222 -1.18 10.72 24.28
N ASP A 223 -0.63 11.94 24.37
CA ASP A 223 -1.42 13.17 24.46
C ASP A 223 -1.92 13.60 23.07
N GLU A 224 -3.20 13.37 22.78
CA GLU A 224 -3.80 13.70 21.48
C GLU A 224 -3.76 15.22 21.17
N ASP A 225 -3.75 16.07 22.20
CA ASP A 225 -3.72 17.53 22.00
C ASP A 225 -2.40 17.97 21.37
N GLN A 226 -1.31 17.27 21.69
CA GLN A 226 0.01 17.55 21.15
C GLN A 226 0.24 16.97 19.76
N PHE A 227 -0.62 16.08 19.25
CA PHE A 227 -0.57 15.64 17.85
C PHE A 227 -0.78 16.81 16.88
N SER A 228 -1.48 17.85 17.31
CA SER A 228 -1.63 19.09 16.54
C SER A 228 -0.28 19.79 16.33
N CYS A 229 0.52 19.89 17.39
CA CYS A 229 1.85 20.49 17.37
C CYS A 229 2.79 19.69 16.47
N VAL A 230 2.84 18.36 16.64
CA VAL A 230 3.66 17.48 15.78
C VAL A 230 3.26 17.64 14.31
N ARG A 231 1.96 17.69 14.01
CA ARG A 231 1.45 17.89 12.65
C ARG A 231 1.90 19.23 12.05
N ASN A 232 1.92 20.30 12.83
CA ASN A 232 2.36 21.61 12.37
C ASN A 232 3.86 21.59 12.05
N THR A 233 4.68 21.05 12.95
CA THR A 233 6.12 20.88 12.73
C THR A 233 6.41 20.07 11.47
N LEU A 234 5.67 18.99 11.24
CA LEU A 234 5.79 18.19 10.02
C LEU A 234 5.48 19.01 8.76
N LYS A 235 4.40 19.79 8.79
CA LYS A 235 4.02 20.64 7.66
C LYS A 235 5.03 21.76 7.43
N GLU A 236 5.63 22.32 8.46
CA GLU A 236 6.71 23.30 8.36
C GLU A 236 7.93 22.71 7.66
N LEU A 237 8.37 21.51 8.08
CA LEU A 237 9.45 20.80 7.40
C LEU A 237 9.11 20.47 5.94
N GLY A 238 7.87 20.07 5.67
CA GLY A 238 7.38 19.85 4.30
C GLY A 238 7.44 21.11 3.43
N ARG A 239 6.99 22.26 3.95
CA ARG A 239 7.07 23.56 3.26
C ARG A 239 8.51 23.98 3.00
N LEU A 240 9.38 23.82 4.00
CA LEU A 240 10.81 24.10 3.86
C LEU A 240 11.42 23.27 2.74
N LEU A 241 11.13 21.96 2.71
CA LEU A 241 11.65 21.07 1.67
C LEU A 241 11.14 21.45 0.28
N ILE A 242 9.85 21.75 0.13
CA ILE A 242 9.30 22.24 -1.14
C ILE A 242 10.04 23.50 -1.59
N ARG A 243 10.24 24.47 -0.70
CA ARG A 243 10.93 25.71 -1.04
C ARG A 243 12.40 25.50 -1.41
N LEU A 244 13.09 24.59 -0.72
CA LEU A 244 14.46 24.21 -1.03
C LEU A 244 14.59 23.59 -2.43
N ARG A 245 13.64 22.72 -2.79
CA ARG A 245 13.58 22.10 -4.12
C ARG A 245 13.39 23.13 -5.23
N GLU A 246 12.57 24.15 -4.99
CA GLU A 246 12.37 25.25 -5.93
C GLU A 246 13.64 26.09 -6.12
N ILE A 247 14.33 26.48 -5.03
CA ILE A 247 15.53 27.33 -5.11
C ILE A 247 16.69 26.60 -5.80
N VAL A 248 16.83 25.30 -5.57
CA VAL A 248 17.93 24.48 -6.11
C VAL A 248 17.55 23.79 -7.43
N GLU A 249 16.31 23.97 -7.90
CA GLU A 249 15.76 23.36 -9.12
C GLU A 249 15.89 21.83 -9.12
N LYS A 250 15.61 21.20 -7.98
CA LYS A 250 15.67 19.73 -7.79
C LYS A 250 14.39 19.21 -7.16
N GLU A 251 13.42 18.83 -7.99
CA GLU A 251 12.08 18.42 -7.54
C GLU A 251 12.06 17.17 -6.66
N ASP A 252 12.99 16.23 -6.86
CA ASP A 252 13.04 14.94 -6.16
C ASP A 252 14.03 14.90 -4.97
N ALA A 253 14.68 16.01 -4.61
CA ALA A 253 15.68 16.02 -3.53
C ALA A 253 15.07 15.69 -2.15
N GLU A 254 15.75 14.88 -1.35
CA GLU A 254 15.36 14.61 0.04
C GLU A 254 15.89 15.69 0.98
N LEU A 255 15.30 15.84 2.16
CA LEU A 255 15.76 16.81 3.16
C LEU A 255 17.23 16.56 3.55
N THR A 256 17.67 15.30 3.52
CA THR A 256 19.05 14.88 3.78
C THR A 256 20.07 15.49 2.82
N ASP A 257 19.69 15.72 1.56
CA ASP A 257 20.58 16.30 0.54
C ASP A 257 20.99 17.74 0.87
N PHE A 258 20.14 18.44 1.63
CA PHE A 258 20.37 19.82 2.05
C PHE A 258 21.11 19.92 3.39
N LEU A 259 21.37 18.81 4.09
CA LEU A 259 22.13 18.76 5.34
C LEU A 259 23.65 18.79 5.09
N HIS A 260 24.09 19.68 4.21
CA HIS A 260 25.50 19.90 3.90
C HIS A 260 25.84 21.40 4.03
N PRO A 261 27.02 21.76 4.58
CA PRO A 261 27.38 23.16 4.82
C PRO A 261 27.29 24.07 3.57
N SER A 262 27.47 23.51 2.37
CA SER A 262 27.33 24.26 1.11
C SER A 262 25.94 24.86 0.91
N TYR A 263 24.90 24.21 1.44
CA TYR A 263 23.51 24.67 1.32
C TYR A 263 23.07 25.56 2.48
N PHE A 264 23.95 25.89 3.44
CA PHE A 264 23.58 26.68 4.62
C PHE A 264 22.87 28.00 4.26
N LYS A 265 23.43 28.76 3.30
CA LYS A 265 22.82 30.02 2.85
C LYS A 265 21.45 29.79 2.20
N THR A 266 21.34 28.73 1.39
CA THR A 266 20.08 28.33 0.74
C THR A 266 19.02 27.94 1.76
N VAL A 267 19.39 27.19 2.81
CA VAL A 267 18.47 26.81 3.90
C VAL A 267 18.00 28.04 4.67
N VAL A 268 18.91 28.96 4.99
CA VAL A 268 18.55 30.23 5.66
C VAL A 268 17.58 31.03 4.78
N GLN A 269 17.83 31.14 3.49
CA GLN A 269 16.93 31.83 2.56
C GLN A 269 15.56 31.15 2.49
N ALA A 270 15.52 29.84 2.28
CA ALA A 270 14.27 29.09 2.22
C ALA A 270 13.46 29.22 3.53
N THR A 271 14.14 29.28 4.67
CA THR A 271 13.50 29.46 5.98
C THR A 271 12.85 30.83 6.09
N LYS A 272 13.55 31.89 5.65
CA LYS A 272 13.02 33.25 5.61
C LYS A 272 11.77 33.33 4.73
N ASP A 273 11.85 32.76 3.52
CA ASP A 273 10.74 32.76 2.57
C ASP A 273 9.50 32.06 3.15
N VAL A 274 9.69 30.88 3.76
CA VAL A 274 8.58 30.10 4.35
C VAL A 274 7.99 30.79 5.58
N ALA A 275 8.81 31.51 6.34
CA ALA A 275 8.37 32.25 7.51
C ALA A 275 7.72 33.60 7.16
N GLY A 276 7.66 33.99 5.88
CA GLY A 276 7.09 35.27 5.46
C GLY A 276 7.98 36.48 5.75
N TYR A 277 9.28 36.27 5.96
CA TYR A 277 10.20 37.33 6.33
C TYR A 277 10.31 38.41 5.24
N ASP A 278 10.00 39.64 5.61
CA ASP A 278 10.13 40.80 4.74
C ASP A 278 11.49 41.50 4.99
N GLU A 279 12.33 41.56 3.96
CA GLU A 279 13.66 42.18 4.02
C GLU A 279 13.61 43.70 4.30
N ILE A 280 12.48 44.35 4.02
CA ILE A 280 12.30 45.80 4.18
C ILE A 280 11.88 46.13 5.61
N THR A 281 11.00 45.33 6.21
CA THR A 281 10.46 45.58 7.56
C THR A 281 11.16 44.77 8.65
N HIS A 282 11.97 43.77 8.28
CA HIS A 282 12.63 42.82 9.18
C HIS A 282 11.65 42.07 10.12
N LEU A 283 10.39 41.95 9.71
CA LEU A 283 9.34 41.25 10.46
C LEU A 283 9.04 39.87 9.83
N LEU A 284 8.52 38.97 10.68
CA LEU A 284 7.99 37.64 10.33
C LEU A 284 6.46 37.68 10.31
#